data_AF-A0A353IPX7-F1
#
_entry.id   AF-A0A353IPX7-F1
#
_cell.length_a   1.000
_cell.length_b   1.000
_cell.length_c   1.000
_cell.angle_alpha   90.00
_cell.angle_beta   90.00
_cell.angle_gamma   90.00
#
_symmetry.space_group_name_H-M   'P 1'
#
loop_
_entity.id
_entity.type
_entity.pdbx_description
1 polymer ?
#
loop_
_entity_poly.entity_id
_entity_poly.type
_entity_poly.pdbx_seq_one_letter_code
_entity_poly.pdbx_strand_id
1 'polypeptide(L)'
;PNPTLPRETMFAILMIVLNGMVGTVLAVGGLRYVQQQYNLQGALAYLAVITPLAFIALVVPTFTESTSGPTLQTQQAIVFGTMTALLYGAFLTIQTTRHRTFFLQPKLARKSKIQSKTEERRSAGAEGQVSPETGMLKPHHHGPVYSGAVHAVLLLATLLPVVLLSKPLAALLDHGIAQLSLPNALGGVVIAMLILSPEWTAALQSAMRDQLQRAVNLSLGSALSTIGLTVPVMLAISVLTGTPLNLGLNAVDIVLLSVTLFVCHITFSGAPTNILLGFVHLVLFGTYLLLIFKP
;
A
#
# COMPACT_ATOMS: atom_id res chain seq x y z
N PRO A 1 -20.02 15.97 10.68
CA PRO A 1 -19.06 15.02 10.05
C PRO A 1 -19.42 13.59 10.44
N ASN A 2 -19.43 12.65 9.50
CA ASN A 2 -19.71 11.25 9.78
C ASN A 2 -18.57 10.64 10.62
N PRO A 3 -18.81 10.24 11.88
CA PRO A 3 -17.75 9.79 12.80
C PRO A 3 -17.12 8.44 12.41
N THR A 4 -17.74 7.71 11.48
CA THR A 4 -17.23 6.42 10.99
C THR A 4 -16.49 6.53 9.66
N LEU A 5 -16.63 7.63 8.92
CA LEU A 5 -15.99 7.79 7.60
C LEU A 5 -14.46 7.59 7.62
N PRO A 6 -13.70 8.07 8.63
CA PRO A 6 -12.27 7.78 8.74
C PRO A 6 -11.99 6.28 8.87
N ARG A 7 -12.77 5.56 9.68
CA ARG A 7 -12.68 4.10 9.84
C ARG A 7 -12.95 3.40 8.51
N GLU A 8 -14.06 3.74 7.85
CA GLU A 8 -14.44 3.14 6.56
C GLU A 8 -13.35 3.36 5.51
N THR A 9 -12.75 4.55 5.48
CA THR A 9 -11.67 4.87 4.54
C THR A 9 -10.39 4.08 4.85
N MET A 10 -9.98 3.99 6.11
CA MET A 10 -8.81 3.21 6.51
C MET A 10 -8.97 1.72 6.17
N PHE A 11 -10.12 1.16 6.52
CA PHE A 11 -10.43 -0.24 6.22
C PHE A 11 -10.47 -0.49 4.70
N ALA A 12 -11.13 0.39 3.95
CA ALA A 12 -11.12 0.33 2.49
C ALA A 12 -9.72 0.39 1.90
N ILE A 13 -8.84 1.25 2.41
CA ILE A 13 -7.44 1.32 1.94
C ILE A 13 -6.72 0.00 2.18
N LEU A 14 -6.86 -0.61 3.37
CA LEU A 14 -6.26 -1.92 3.63
C LEU A 14 -6.80 -2.97 2.67
N MET A 15 -8.12 -3.03 2.46
CA MET A 15 -8.74 -4.02 1.59
C MET A 15 -8.36 -3.83 0.11
N ILE A 16 -8.32 -2.59 -0.36
CA ILE A 16 -7.90 -2.26 -1.73
C ILE A 16 -6.43 -2.60 -1.91
N VAL A 17 -5.55 -2.22 -1.00
CA VAL A 17 -4.10 -2.45 -1.17
C VAL A 17 -3.75 -3.93 -1.01
N LEU A 18 -4.17 -4.56 0.09
CA LEU A 18 -3.76 -5.92 0.44
C LEU A 18 -4.40 -6.98 -0.44
N ASN A 19 -5.57 -6.70 -1.03
CA ASN A 19 -6.27 -7.65 -1.90
C ASN A 19 -6.39 -7.16 -3.35
N GLY A 20 -6.91 -5.97 -3.61
CA GLY A 20 -7.07 -5.46 -4.97
C GLY A 20 -5.74 -5.22 -5.68
N MET A 21 -4.89 -4.39 -5.10
CA MET A 21 -3.61 -3.97 -5.66
C MET A 21 -2.61 -5.12 -5.68
N VAL A 22 -2.40 -5.81 -4.55
CA VAL A 22 -1.54 -7.01 -4.48
C VAL A 22 -2.06 -8.12 -5.41
N GLY A 23 -3.36 -8.38 -5.39
CA GLY A 23 -3.97 -9.42 -6.24
C GLY A 23 -3.78 -9.15 -7.72
N THR A 24 -4.02 -7.92 -8.18
CA THR A 24 -3.79 -7.54 -9.59
C THR A 24 -2.31 -7.57 -9.97
N VAL A 25 -1.42 -7.09 -9.10
CA VAL A 25 0.03 -7.14 -9.30
C VAL A 25 0.52 -8.57 -9.47
N LEU A 26 0.09 -9.49 -8.61
CA LEU A 26 0.47 -10.90 -8.66
C LEU A 26 -0.17 -11.64 -9.85
N ALA A 27 -1.45 -11.37 -10.14
CA ALA A 27 -2.14 -11.98 -11.26
C ALA A 27 -1.53 -11.55 -12.61
N VAL A 28 -1.33 -10.25 -12.83
CA VAL A 28 -0.73 -9.73 -14.07
C VAL A 28 0.75 -10.09 -14.17
N GLY A 29 1.47 -10.06 -13.03
CA GLY A 29 2.84 -10.54 -12.94
C GLY A 29 2.99 -12.00 -13.33
N GLY A 30 2.17 -12.88 -12.74
CA GLY A 30 2.15 -14.32 -13.00
C GLY A 30 1.65 -14.72 -14.39
N LEU A 31 0.71 -13.96 -14.97
CA LEU A 31 0.25 -14.13 -16.35
C LEU A 31 1.37 -13.83 -17.36
N ARG A 32 2.19 -12.81 -17.08
CA ARG A 32 3.24 -12.36 -18.00
C ARG A 32 4.56 -13.10 -17.80
N TYR A 33 4.88 -13.42 -16.55
CA TYR A 33 6.10 -14.09 -16.13
C TYR A 33 5.67 -15.26 -15.25
N VAL A 34 5.78 -16.49 -15.76
CA VAL A 34 5.33 -17.73 -15.08
C VAL A 34 5.70 -17.77 -13.60
N GLN A 35 6.88 -17.26 -13.25
CA GLN A 35 7.33 -17.04 -11.88
C GLN A 35 8.14 -15.73 -11.81
N GLN A 36 7.86 -14.89 -10.81
CA GLN A 36 8.67 -13.70 -10.51
C GLN A 36 9.33 -13.82 -9.14
N GLN A 37 10.61 -13.46 -9.08
CA GLN A 37 11.38 -13.42 -7.84
C GLN A 37 11.24 -12.07 -7.15
N TYR A 38 11.08 -12.11 -5.84
CA TYR A 38 11.12 -10.94 -4.96
C TYR A 38 11.78 -11.34 -3.64
N ASN A 39 12.12 -10.35 -2.83
CA ASN A 39 12.69 -10.56 -1.51
C ASN A 39 11.58 -10.81 -0.48
N LEU A 40 11.49 -12.07 -0.05
CA LEU A 40 10.54 -12.53 0.96
C LEU A 40 10.63 -11.75 2.27
N GLN A 41 11.86 -11.42 2.71
CA GLN A 41 12.09 -10.74 3.97
C GLN A 41 11.54 -9.32 3.97
N GLY A 42 11.62 -8.62 2.84
CA GLY A 42 11.07 -7.27 2.70
C GLY A 42 9.55 -7.24 2.81
N ALA A 43 8.87 -8.16 2.11
CA ALA A 43 7.41 -8.27 2.15
C ALA A 43 6.89 -8.64 3.54
N LEU A 44 7.52 -9.63 4.20
CA LEU A 44 7.17 -10.03 5.57
C LEU A 44 7.41 -8.91 6.58
N ALA A 45 8.45 -8.08 6.40
CA ALA A 45 8.70 -6.94 7.27
C ALA A 45 7.57 -5.91 7.23
N TYR A 46 6.97 -5.64 6.06
CA TYR A 46 5.79 -4.79 5.98
C TYR A 46 4.60 -5.41 6.72
N LEU A 47 4.30 -6.69 6.46
CA LEU A 47 3.16 -7.38 7.08
C LEU A 47 3.28 -7.49 8.60
N ALA A 48 4.48 -7.71 9.10
CA ALA A 48 4.78 -7.75 10.53
C ALA A 48 4.45 -6.44 11.25
N VAL A 49 4.41 -5.32 10.54
CA VAL A 49 4.05 -4.01 11.10
C VAL A 49 2.61 -3.62 10.77
N ILE A 50 2.13 -3.91 9.56
CA ILE A 50 0.73 -3.67 9.17
C ILE A 50 -0.23 -4.44 10.09
N THR A 51 0.08 -5.70 10.40
CA THR A 51 -0.77 -6.56 11.23
C THR A 51 -1.06 -5.95 12.60
N PRO A 52 -0.05 -5.66 13.47
CA PRO A 52 -0.32 -5.04 14.75
C PRO A 52 -0.92 -3.63 14.63
N LEU A 53 -0.52 -2.81 13.65
CA LEU A 53 -1.12 -1.48 13.46
C LEU A 53 -2.62 -1.58 13.14
N ALA A 54 -3.01 -2.49 12.24
CA ALA A 54 -4.40 -2.70 11.87
C ALA A 54 -5.23 -3.22 13.04
N PHE A 55 -4.71 -4.20 13.79
CA PHE A 55 -5.42 -4.74 14.95
C PHE A 55 -5.56 -3.71 16.08
N ILE A 56 -4.50 -3.00 16.44
CA ILE A 56 -4.54 -1.97 17.49
C ILE A 56 -5.46 -0.82 17.09
N ALA A 57 -5.42 -0.39 15.83
CA ALA A 57 -6.19 0.75 15.37
C ALA A 57 -7.67 0.44 15.12
N LEU A 58 -7.99 -0.73 14.58
CA LEU A 58 -9.31 -1.02 14.02
C LEU A 58 -10.06 -2.17 14.70
N VAL A 59 -9.36 -3.09 15.38
CA VAL A 59 -9.99 -4.27 16.01
C VAL A 59 -10.13 -4.09 17.52
N VAL A 60 -9.05 -3.69 18.20
CA VAL A 60 -9.03 -3.50 19.66
C VAL A 60 -10.12 -2.53 20.14
N PRO A 61 -10.38 -1.37 19.48
CA PRO A 61 -11.41 -0.44 19.93
C PRO A 61 -12.83 -1.04 19.99
N THR A 62 -13.11 -2.10 19.23
CA THR A 62 -14.41 -2.80 19.24
C THR A 62 -14.64 -3.58 20.54
N PHE A 63 -13.56 -4.05 21.20
CA PHE A 63 -13.63 -4.91 22.39
C PHE A 63 -13.29 -4.18 23.69
N THR A 64 -12.88 -2.92 23.62
CA THR A 64 -12.60 -2.12 24.81
C THR A 64 -13.87 -1.46 25.31
N GLU A 65 -14.34 -1.84 26.50
CA GLU A 65 -15.44 -1.15 27.17
C GLU A 65 -15.01 0.30 27.48
N SER A 66 -15.64 1.24 26.78
CA SER A 66 -15.61 2.65 27.15
C SER A 66 -16.73 2.85 28.17
N THR A 67 -16.39 3.20 29.41
CA THR A 67 -17.38 3.44 30.48
C THR A 67 -18.48 4.40 29.99
N SER A 68 -19.72 3.92 29.99
CA SER A 68 -20.97 4.65 29.68
C SER A 68 -20.94 5.56 28.43
N GLY A 69 -20.54 5.01 27.28
CA GLY A 69 -20.75 5.62 25.95
C GLY A 69 -19.74 5.11 24.91
N PRO A 70 -20.05 5.09 23.59
CA PRO A 70 -19.14 4.67 22.53
C PRO A 70 -18.10 5.77 22.21
N THR A 71 -17.35 6.20 23.22
CA THR A 71 -16.32 7.23 23.10
C THR A 71 -15.03 6.76 23.76
N LEU A 72 -13.93 6.73 23.01
CA LEU A 72 -12.59 6.53 23.58
C LEU A 72 -12.34 7.63 24.61
N GLN A 73 -12.24 7.28 25.90
CA GLN A 73 -11.84 8.21 26.94
C GLN A 73 -10.42 8.67 26.59
N THR A 74 -10.20 9.96 26.43
CA THR A 74 -8.99 10.63 25.89
C THR A 74 -7.65 9.94 26.17
N GLN A 75 -7.49 9.32 27.35
CA GLN A 75 -6.32 8.52 27.73
C GLN A 75 -6.06 7.31 26.81
N GLN A 76 -7.08 6.52 26.45
CA GLN A 76 -6.94 5.38 25.53
C GLN A 76 -6.50 5.83 24.13
N ALA A 77 -7.08 6.93 23.64
CA ALA A 77 -6.71 7.53 22.36
C ALA A 77 -5.25 7.99 22.35
N ILE A 78 -4.76 8.60 23.44
CA ILE A 78 -3.36 9.01 23.58
C ILE A 78 -2.43 7.79 23.58
N VAL A 79 -2.76 6.74 24.35
CA VAL A 79 -1.95 5.53 24.43
C VAL A 79 -1.88 4.82 23.07
N PHE A 80 -3.02 4.58 22.42
CA PHE A 80 -3.07 3.93 21.11
C PHE A 80 -2.40 4.78 20.02
N GLY A 81 -2.62 6.10 20.01
CA GLY A 81 -1.96 7.02 19.09
C GLY A 81 -0.44 7.02 19.27
N THR A 82 0.04 6.99 20.51
CA THR A 82 1.47 6.94 20.81
C THR A 82 2.08 5.61 20.41
N MET A 83 1.45 4.48 20.74
CA MET A 83 1.96 3.14 20.40
C MET A 83 2.03 2.93 18.88
N THR A 84 1.00 3.35 18.15
CA THR A 84 0.97 3.26 16.69
C THR A 84 2.01 4.18 16.05
N ALA A 85 2.18 5.41 16.55
CA ALA A 85 3.23 6.33 16.09
C ALA A 85 4.64 5.80 16.35
N LEU A 86 4.90 5.23 17.54
CA LEU A 86 6.19 4.64 17.89
C LEU A 86 6.52 3.45 16.99
N LEU A 87 5.54 2.56 16.76
CA LEU A 87 5.73 1.40 15.91
C LEU A 87 6.03 1.80 14.45
N TYR A 88 5.28 2.78 13.91
CA TYR A 88 5.54 3.30 12.57
C TYR A 88 6.90 4.03 12.48
N GLY A 89 7.25 4.83 13.49
CA GLY A 89 8.55 5.51 13.55
C GLY A 89 9.73 4.55 13.63
N ALA A 90 9.61 3.48 14.41
CA ALA A 90 10.61 2.40 14.47
C ALA A 90 10.76 1.71 13.11
N PHE A 91 9.65 1.41 12.44
CA PHE A 91 9.68 0.84 11.09
C PHE A 91 10.38 1.76 10.08
N LEU A 92 10.01 3.06 10.05
CA LEU A 92 10.63 4.03 9.14
C LEU A 92 12.13 4.15 9.40
N THR A 93 12.55 4.17 10.67
CA THR A 93 13.97 4.22 11.03
C THR A 93 14.71 2.99 10.50
N ILE A 94 14.17 1.79 10.70
CA ILE A 94 14.78 0.54 10.24
C ILE A 94 14.83 0.48 8.70
N GLN A 95 13.74 0.84 8.04
CA GLN A 95 13.63 0.86 6.59
C GLN A 95 14.61 1.85 5.95
N THR A 96 14.79 3.02 6.56
CA THR A 96 15.66 4.08 6.06
C THR A 96 17.11 3.98 6.53
N THR A 97 17.48 3.09 7.45
CA THR A 97 18.88 2.97 7.88
C THR A 97 19.41 1.55 7.74
N ARG A 98 18.94 0.64 8.60
CA ARG A 98 19.61 -0.63 8.92
C ARG A 98 19.32 -1.76 7.93
N HIS A 99 18.13 -1.81 7.34
CA HIS A 99 17.70 -2.96 6.51
C HIS A 99 17.24 -2.59 5.09
N ARG A 100 17.77 -1.50 4.52
CA ARG A 100 17.48 -1.05 3.14
C ARG A 100 17.59 -2.17 2.10
N THR A 101 18.54 -3.10 2.28
CA THR A 101 18.78 -4.23 1.35
C THR A 101 17.59 -5.17 1.21
N PHE A 102 16.76 -5.33 2.25
CA PHE A 102 15.55 -6.17 2.17
C PHE A 102 14.48 -5.60 1.24
N PHE A 103 14.54 -4.29 0.98
CA PHE A 103 13.60 -3.57 0.13
C PHE A 103 14.15 -3.34 -1.29
N LEU A 104 15.38 -3.75 -1.59
CA LEU A 104 15.96 -3.60 -2.93
C LEU A 104 15.58 -4.78 -3.83
N GLN A 105 15.34 -4.48 -5.11
CA GLN A 105 15.05 -5.51 -6.10
C GLN A 105 16.26 -6.45 -6.28
N PRO A 106 16.08 -7.79 -6.24
CA PRO A 106 17.15 -8.74 -6.49
C PRO A 106 17.79 -8.52 -7.88
N LYS A 107 19.12 -8.35 -7.94
CA LYS A 107 19.86 -8.04 -9.19
C LYS A 107 19.95 -9.20 -10.20
N LEU A 108 19.35 -10.36 -9.91
CA LEU A 108 19.53 -11.61 -10.67
C LEU A 108 19.01 -11.50 -12.11
N ALA A 109 17.90 -10.80 -12.36
CA ALA A 109 17.30 -10.65 -13.69
C ALA A 109 18.21 -9.91 -14.70
N ARG A 110 19.11 -9.04 -14.22
CA ARG A 110 20.03 -8.27 -15.08
C ARG A 110 21.33 -9.04 -15.39
N LYS A 111 21.80 -9.90 -14.47
CA LYS A 111 23.00 -10.72 -14.71
C LYS A 111 22.75 -11.76 -15.80
N SER A 112 21.61 -12.45 -15.78
CA SER A 112 21.26 -13.46 -16.80
C SER A 112 21.29 -12.90 -18.23
N LYS A 113 20.68 -11.74 -18.49
CA LYS A 113 20.65 -11.11 -19.83
C LYS A 113 22.00 -10.58 -20.31
N ILE A 114 22.86 -10.13 -19.40
CA ILE A 114 24.20 -9.63 -19.76
C ILE A 114 25.15 -10.82 -19.99
N GLN A 115 25.04 -11.86 -19.18
CA GLN A 115 25.82 -13.09 -19.30
C GLN A 115 25.47 -13.84 -20.58
N SER A 116 24.18 -14.04 -20.88
CA SER A 116 23.72 -14.72 -22.09
C SER A 116 24.16 -14.01 -23.37
N LYS A 117 24.09 -12.67 -23.39
CA LYS A 117 24.54 -11.84 -24.52
C LYS A 117 26.07 -11.83 -24.69
N THR A 118 26.80 -12.05 -23.61
CA THR A 118 28.27 -12.15 -23.62
C THR A 118 28.74 -13.54 -24.06
N GLU A 119 27.99 -14.59 -23.70
CA GLU A 119 28.24 -15.98 -24.11
C GLU A 119 27.83 -16.25 -25.56
N GLU A 120 26.72 -15.66 -26.05
CA GLU A 120 26.35 -15.67 -27.48
C GLU A 120 27.43 -15.03 -28.35
N ARG A 121 27.96 -13.87 -27.92
CA ARG A 121 29.07 -13.19 -28.61
C ARG A 121 30.40 -13.94 -28.56
N ARG A 122 30.59 -14.82 -27.58
CA ARG A 122 31.77 -15.70 -27.48
C ARG A 122 31.61 -16.98 -28.30
N SER A 123 30.39 -17.44 -28.52
CA SER A 123 30.08 -18.68 -29.26
C SER A 123 29.95 -18.45 -30.77
N ALA A 124 29.57 -17.24 -31.18
CA ALA A 124 29.66 -16.77 -32.56
C ALA A 124 31.08 -16.25 -32.83
N GLY A 125 31.99 -17.13 -33.25
CA GLY A 125 33.42 -16.85 -33.47
C GLY A 125 33.70 -15.75 -34.50
N ALA A 126 33.56 -14.49 -34.10
CA ALA A 126 34.01 -13.34 -34.87
C ALA A 126 35.43 -12.96 -34.43
N GLU A 127 36.43 -13.55 -35.10
CA GLU A 127 37.76 -12.97 -35.19
C GLU A 127 37.65 -11.67 -36.02
N GLY A 128 37.47 -10.55 -35.32
CA GLY A 128 37.43 -9.22 -35.92
C GLY A 128 38.05 -8.24 -34.95
N GLN A 129 39.13 -7.59 -35.40
CA GLN A 129 39.92 -6.59 -34.70
C GLN A 129 39.15 -5.74 -33.68
N VAL A 130 39.64 -5.74 -32.44
CA VAL A 130 39.19 -4.82 -31.39
C VAL A 130 39.68 -3.42 -31.75
N SER A 131 38.92 -2.70 -32.55
CA SER A 131 38.95 -1.24 -32.53
C SER A 131 38.25 -0.78 -31.25
N PRO A 132 38.80 0.16 -30.47
CA PRO A 132 38.12 0.69 -29.29
C PRO A 132 37.00 1.62 -29.77
N GLU A 133 35.91 1.05 -30.29
CA GLU A 133 34.62 1.72 -30.28
C GLU A 133 34.23 1.87 -28.82
N THR A 134 34.59 3.03 -28.27
CA THR A 134 33.96 3.65 -27.12
C THR A 134 32.48 3.74 -27.44
N GLY A 135 31.77 2.66 -27.18
CA GLY A 135 30.31 2.60 -27.16
C GLY A 135 29.85 3.52 -26.04
N MET A 136 29.79 4.82 -26.33
CA MET A 136 29.12 5.82 -25.54
C MET A 136 27.74 5.26 -25.24
N LEU A 137 27.57 4.78 -24.01
CA LEU A 137 26.28 4.57 -23.39
C LEU A 137 25.48 5.82 -23.69
N LYS A 138 24.48 5.73 -24.58
CA LYS A 138 23.54 6.83 -24.81
C LYS A 138 23.10 7.28 -23.43
N PRO A 139 23.38 8.53 -23.02
CA PRO A 139 22.94 9.00 -21.72
C PRO A 139 21.42 8.86 -21.73
N HIS A 140 20.89 8.03 -20.83
CA HIS A 140 19.47 8.01 -20.57
C HIS A 140 19.08 9.47 -20.30
N HIS A 141 18.15 10.00 -21.08
CA HIS A 141 17.66 11.37 -20.98
C HIS A 141 17.26 11.67 -19.52
N HIS A 142 18.19 12.20 -18.74
CA HIS A 142 17.85 12.94 -17.54
C HIS A 142 17.25 14.23 -18.06
N GLY A 143 15.93 14.37 -17.93
CA GLY A 143 15.28 15.68 -18.10
C GLY A 143 15.99 16.74 -17.25
N PRO A 144 15.75 18.04 -17.50
CA PRO A 144 16.41 19.11 -16.77
C PRO A 144 16.38 18.83 -15.26
N VAL A 145 17.56 18.72 -14.65
CA VAL A 145 17.70 18.46 -13.22
C VAL A 145 17.37 19.77 -12.51
N TYR A 146 16.10 19.96 -12.21
CA TYR A 146 15.65 21.13 -11.44
C TYR A 146 16.21 21.06 -10.02
N SER A 147 16.47 22.24 -9.43
CA SER A 147 16.87 22.34 -8.02
C SER A 147 15.84 21.64 -7.10
N GLY A 148 16.30 21.11 -5.96
CA GLY A 148 15.41 20.51 -4.96
C GLY A 148 14.29 21.46 -4.51
N ALA A 149 14.56 22.77 -4.50
CA ALA A 149 13.56 23.79 -4.21
C ALA A 149 12.42 23.82 -5.24
N VAL A 150 12.74 23.67 -6.52
CA VAL A 150 11.73 23.64 -7.59
C VAL A 150 10.84 22.41 -7.47
N HIS A 151 11.41 21.25 -7.13
CA HIS A 151 10.63 20.04 -6.86
C HIS A 151 9.73 20.20 -5.62
N ALA A 152 10.23 20.82 -4.55
CA ALA A 152 9.44 21.09 -3.35
C ALA A 152 8.26 22.04 -3.64
N VAL A 153 8.50 23.11 -4.40
CA VAL A 153 7.46 24.06 -4.82
C VAL A 153 6.44 23.39 -5.74
N LEU A 154 6.88 22.62 -6.74
CA LEU A 154 5.99 21.85 -7.61
C LEU A 154 5.15 20.83 -6.83
N LEU A 155 5.76 20.15 -5.85
CA LEU A 155 5.04 19.21 -4.99
C LEU A 155 3.92 19.92 -4.22
N LEU A 156 4.21 21.06 -3.58
CA LEU A 156 3.19 21.84 -2.88
C LEU A 156 2.11 22.36 -3.85
N ALA A 157 2.51 22.86 -5.01
CA ALA A 157 1.58 23.38 -6.02
C ALA A 157 0.64 22.30 -6.58
N THR A 158 1.12 21.06 -6.73
CA THR A 158 0.30 19.93 -7.19
C THR A 158 -0.54 19.31 -6.08
N LEU A 159 -0.09 19.35 -4.83
CA LEU A 159 -0.82 18.83 -3.68
C LEU A 159 -1.98 19.74 -3.26
N LEU A 160 -1.79 21.06 -3.34
CA LEU A 160 -2.76 22.05 -2.85
C LEU A 160 -4.16 21.88 -3.48
N PRO A 161 -4.34 21.75 -4.81
CA PRO A 161 -5.66 21.52 -5.40
C PRO A 161 -6.33 20.24 -4.89
N VAL A 162 -5.55 19.15 -4.73
CA VAL A 162 -6.06 17.86 -4.24
C VAL A 162 -6.61 18.00 -2.82
N VAL A 163 -5.87 18.70 -1.94
CA VAL A 163 -6.32 18.96 -0.56
C VAL A 163 -7.55 19.86 -0.53
N LEU A 164 -7.60 20.91 -1.35
CA LEU A 164 -8.74 21.82 -1.41
C LEU A 164 -10.02 21.14 -1.94
N LEU A 165 -9.88 20.19 -2.87
CA LEU A 165 -11.00 19.43 -3.44
C LEU A 165 -11.53 18.33 -2.50
N SER A 166 -10.77 17.92 -1.47
CA SER A 166 -11.16 16.84 -0.56
C SER A 166 -12.48 17.11 0.18
N LYS A 167 -12.71 18.34 0.64
CA LYS A 167 -13.91 18.71 1.40
C LYS A 167 -15.18 18.76 0.52
N PRO A 168 -15.17 19.41 -0.67
CA PRO A 168 -16.28 19.30 -1.62
C PRO A 168 -16.56 17.86 -2.06
N LEU A 169 -15.53 17.05 -2.28
CA LEU A 169 -15.69 15.65 -2.67
C LEU A 169 -16.37 14.83 -1.57
N ALA A 170 -15.96 14.98 -0.31
CA ALA A 170 -16.60 14.33 0.82
C ALA A 170 -18.08 14.71 0.93
N ALA A 171 -18.40 16.01 0.80
CA ALA A 171 -19.78 16.48 0.80
C ALA A 171 -20.60 15.90 -0.37
N LEU A 172 -20.02 15.85 -1.58
CA LEU A 172 -20.68 15.27 -2.75
C LEU A 172 -20.99 13.78 -2.55
N LEU A 173 -20.05 13.01 -2.00
CA LEU A 173 -20.27 11.60 -1.68
C LEU A 173 -21.34 11.41 -0.61
N ASP A 174 -21.30 12.18 0.47
CA ASP A 174 -22.30 12.07 1.56
C ASP A 174 -23.72 12.30 1.01
N HIS A 175 -23.92 13.32 0.16
CA HIS A 175 -25.22 13.59 -0.46
C HIS A 175 -25.60 12.51 -1.48
N GLY A 176 -24.66 12.05 -2.31
CA GLY A 176 -24.92 11.02 -3.32
C GLY A 176 -25.31 9.68 -2.69
N ILE A 177 -24.60 9.28 -1.63
CA ILE A 177 -24.89 8.04 -0.87
C ILE A 177 -26.26 8.13 -0.21
N ALA A 178 -26.57 9.27 0.42
CA ALA A 178 -27.86 9.49 1.09
C ALA A 178 -29.04 9.47 0.10
N GLN A 179 -28.89 10.13 -1.06
CA GLN A 179 -29.96 10.19 -2.07
C GLN A 179 -30.24 8.82 -2.71
N LEU A 180 -29.19 8.03 -2.95
CA LEU A 180 -29.30 6.71 -3.58
C LEU A 180 -29.55 5.58 -2.57
N SER A 181 -29.70 5.89 -1.28
CA SER A 181 -29.83 4.92 -0.18
C SER A 181 -28.72 3.85 -0.20
N LEU A 182 -27.50 4.28 -0.53
CA LEU A 182 -26.34 3.41 -0.65
C LEU A 182 -25.67 3.18 0.72
N PRO A 183 -24.90 2.08 0.88
CA PRO A 183 -24.14 1.82 2.10
C PRO A 183 -23.08 2.90 2.37
N ASN A 184 -22.99 3.36 3.62
CA ASN A 184 -22.02 4.38 4.05
C ASN A 184 -20.55 3.98 3.78
N ALA A 185 -20.23 2.68 3.81
CA ALA A 185 -18.90 2.17 3.53
C ALA A 185 -18.40 2.48 2.10
N LEU A 186 -19.30 2.71 1.14
CA LEU A 186 -18.92 3.12 -0.21
C LEU A 186 -18.21 4.46 -0.25
N GLY A 187 -18.53 5.36 0.70
CA GLY A 187 -17.84 6.65 0.85
C GLY A 187 -16.33 6.44 1.02
N GLY A 188 -15.96 5.55 1.94
CA GLY A 188 -14.58 5.18 2.19
C GLY A 188 -13.91 4.52 0.99
N VAL A 189 -14.59 3.62 0.29
CA VAL A 189 -14.05 2.94 -0.91
C VAL A 189 -13.74 3.89 -2.04
N VAL A 190 -14.66 4.80 -2.37
CA VAL A 190 -14.46 5.73 -3.49
C VAL A 190 -13.31 6.70 -3.19
N ILE A 191 -13.24 7.21 -1.96
CA ILE A 191 -12.13 8.08 -1.52
C ILE A 191 -10.80 7.31 -1.58
N ALA A 192 -10.77 6.09 -1.04
CA ALA A 192 -9.58 5.25 -1.04
C ALA A 192 -9.09 4.93 -2.46
N MET A 193 -9.99 4.57 -3.38
CA MET A 193 -9.66 4.32 -4.79
C MET A 193 -9.04 5.55 -5.47
N LEU A 194 -9.57 6.73 -5.19
CA LEU A 194 -9.05 7.98 -5.75
C LEU A 194 -7.64 8.29 -5.24
N ILE A 195 -7.40 8.09 -3.94
CA ILE A 195 -6.09 8.31 -3.32
C ILE A 195 -5.05 7.30 -3.83
N LEU A 196 -5.43 6.02 -3.95
CA LEU A 196 -4.53 4.92 -4.28
C LEU A 196 -4.28 4.73 -5.78
N SER A 197 -5.14 5.27 -6.64
CA SER A 197 -5.04 5.17 -8.12
C SER A 197 -3.62 5.40 -8.69
N PRO A 198 -2.91 6.51 -8.38
CA PRO A 198 -1.58 6.74 -8.94
C PRO A 198 -0.56 5.67 -8.51
N GLU A 199 -0.65 5.19 -7.28
CA GLU A 199 0.26 4.16 -6.78
C GLU A 199 -0.08 2.78 -7.35
N TRP A 200 -1.37 2.49 -7.56
CA TRP A 200 -1.82 1.23 -8.15
C TRP A 200 -1.30 1.11 -9.58
N THR A 201 -1.46 2.14 -10.40
CA THR A 201 -0.94 2.13 -11.77
C THR A 201 0.58 1.95 -11.80
N ALA A 202 1.32 2.61 -10.92
CA ALA A 202 2.78 2.46 -10.81
C ALA A 202 3.20 1.07 -10.32
N ALA A 203 2.45 0.44 -9.41
CA ALA A 203 2.71 -0.91 -8.92
C ALA A 203 2.48 -1.94 -10.03
N LEU A 204 1.37 -1.79 -10.76
CA LEU A 204 1.03 -2.65 -11.88
C LEU A 204 2.07 -2.56 -13.01
N GLN A 205 2.48 -1.35 -13.39
CA GLN A 205 3.54 -1.15 -14.37
C GLN A 205 4.87 -1.76 -13.92
N SER A 206 5.18 -1.71 -12.62
CA SER A 206 6.38 -2.34 -12.07
C SER A 206 6.31 -3.87 -12.18
N ALA A 207 5.17 -4.46 -11.83
CA ALA A 207 4.92 -5.90 -11.99
C ALA A 207 5.07 -6.36 -13.45
N MET A 208 4.48 -5.60 -14.38
CA MET A 208 4.55 -5.81 -15.83
C MET A 208 5.97 -5.68 -16.40
N ARG A 209 6.91 -5.04 -15.69
CA ARG A 209 8.31 -4.85 -16.08
C ARG A 209 9.27 -5.78 -15.36
N ASP A 210 8.76 -6.86 -14.79
CA ASP A 210 9.52 -7.81 -13.97
C ASP A 210 10.17 -7.18 -12.72
N GLN A 211 9.48 -6.18 -12.14
CA GLN A 211 9.89 -5.49 -10.92
C GLN A 211 8.94 -5.75 -9.75
N LEU A 212 8.70 -7.04 -9.47
CA LEU A 212 7.74 -7.43 -8.43
C LEU A 212 8.11 -6.88 -7.05
N GLN A 213 9.39 -6.86 -6.65
CA GLN A 213 9.78 -6.23 -5.37
C GLN A 213 9.35 -4.77 -5.29
N ARG A 214 9.50 -4.02 -6.38
CA ARG A 214 9.09 -2.60 -6.44
C ARG A 214 7.57 -2.48 -6.35
N ALA A 215 6.84 -3.34 -7.04
CA ALA A 215 5.38 -3.39 -6.97
C ALA A 215 4.89 -3.70 -5.54
N VAL A 216 5.49 -4.69 -4.89
CA VAL A 216 5.20 -5.07 -3.50
C VAL A 216 5.55 -3.96 -2.52
N ASN A 217 6.72 -3.33 -2.65
CA ASN A 217 7.11 -2.19 -1.81
C ASN A 217 6.14 -1.01 -1.96
N LEU A 218 5.72 -0.71 -3.18
CA LEU A 218 4.77 0.37 -3.42
C LEU A 218 3.40 0.04 -2.83
N SER A 219 2.94 -1.20 -2.99
CA SER A 219 1.67 -1.66 -2.44
C SER A 219 1.69 -1.69 -0.91
N LEU A 220 2.51 -2.54 -0.30
CA LEU A 220 2.54 -2.70 1.15
C LEU A 220 3.06 -1.46 1.87
N GLY A 221 3.97 -0.70 1.25
CA GLY A 221 4.43 0.58 1.77
C GLY A 221 3.33 1.64 1.83
N SER A 222 2.46 1.68 0.83
CA SER A 222 1.28 2.56 0.81
C SER A 222 0.30 2.25 1.95
N ALA A 223 -0.09 0.98 2.12
CA ALA A 223 -0.96 0.57 3.21
C ALA A 223 -0.34 0.90 4.58
N LEU A 224 0.94 0.58 4.76
CA LEU A 224 1.64 0.84 6.01
C LEU A 224 1.76 2.33 6.32
N SER A 225 2.11 3.15 5.33
CA SER A 225 2.22 4.60 5.51
C SER A 225 0.86 5.23 5.81
N THR A 226 -0.18 4.79 5.09
CA THR A 226 -1.55 5.26 5.31
C THR A 226 -1.96 4.98 6.74
N ILE A 227 -1.90 3.73 7.22
CA ILE A 227 -2.39 3.43 8.58
C ILE A 227 -1.45 3.96 9.67
N GLY A 228 -0.13 3.82 9.47
CA GLY A 228 0.89 4.21 10.44
C GLY A 228 0.97 5.71 10.68
N LEU A 229 0.56 6.54 9.71
CA LEU A 229 0.49 7.99 9.87
C LEU A 229 -0.93 8.47 10.17
N THR A 230 -1.94 7.96 9.46
CA THR A 230 -3.31 8.48 9.58
C THR A 230 -3.93 8.16 10.93
N VAL A 231 -3.66 6.99 11.53
CA VAL A 231 -4.23 6.64 12.84
C VAL A 231 -3.74 7.58 13.95
N PRO A 232 -2.42 7.79 14.16
CA PRO A 232 -1.95 8.77 15.14
C PRO A 232 -2.49 10.17 14.90
N VAL A 233 -2.51 10.62 13.63
CA VAL A 233 -3.00 11.97 13.29
C VAL A 233 -4.49 12.12 13.57
N MET A 234 -5.31 11.14 13.22
CA MET A 234 -6.75 11.18 13.47
C MET A 234 -7.08 11.12 14.97
N LEU A 235 -6.36 10.30 15.74
CA LEU A 235 -6.50 10.27 17.19
C LEU A 235 -6.07 11.60 17.82
N ALA A 236 -4.97 12.19 17.36
CA ALA A 236 -4.52 13.50 17.82
C ALA A 236 -5.56 14.59 17.52
N ILE A 237 -6.11 14.62 16.30
CA ILE A 237 -7.19 15.54 15.93
C ILE A 237 -8.40 15.32 16.84
N SER A 238 -8.85 14.08 17.02
CA SER A 238 -10.00 13.73 17.88
C SER A 238 -9.85 14.24 19.32
N VAL A 239 -8.66 14.09 19.90
CA VAL A 239 -8.34 14.61 21.24
C VAL A 239 -8.35 16.14 21.28
N LEU A 240 -7.83 16.80 20.23
CA LEU A 240 -7.76 18.27 20.17
C LEU A 240 -9.13 18.92 19.89
N THR A 241 -9.97 18.31 19.06
CA THR A 241 -11.30 18.83 18.71
C THR A 241 -12.41 18.34 19.63
N GLY A 242 -12.13 17.36 20.49
CA GLY A 242 -13.14 16.73 21.36
C GLY A 242 -14.20 15.92 20.59
N THR A 243 -13.97 15.63 19.31
CA THR A 243 -14.92 14.88 18.47
C THR A 243 -14.67 13.38 18.63
N PRO A 244 -15.65 12.60 19.12
CA PRO A 244 -15.46 11.17 19.32
C PRO A 244 -15.29 10.46 17.97
N LEU A 245 -14.31 9.56 17.89
CA LEU A 245 -13.98 8.85 16.67
C LEU A 245 -14.19 7.35 16.89
N ASN A 246 -15.08 6.76 16.08
CA ASN A 246 -15.38 5.34 16.17
C ASN A 246 -14.53 4.56 15.16
N LEU A 247 -13.37 4.08 15.62
CA LEU A 247 -12.45 3.27 14.80
C LEU A 247 -12.79 1.79 14.78
N GLY A 248 -13.60 1.30 15.73
CA GLY A 248 -13.89 -0.12 15.87
C GLY A 248 -14.63 -0.68 14.67
N LEU A 249 -14.10 -1.74 14.08
CA LEU A 249 -14.72 -2.49 12.99
C LEU A 249 -15.85 -3.40 13.48
N ASN A 250 -16.78 -3.69 12.59
CA ASN A 250 -17.83 -4.68 12.84
C ASN A 250 -17.25 -6.10 12.77
N ALA A 251 -17.98 -7.09 13.30
CA ALA A 251 -17.53 -8.49 13.35
C ALA A 251 -17.15 -9.04 11.97
N VAL A 252 -17.96 -8.75 10.94
CA VAL A 252 -17.71 -9.18 9.55
C VAL A 252 -16.39 -8.60 9.02
N ASP A 253 -16.16 -7.30 9.25
CA ASP A 253 -14.96 -6.60 8.80
C ASP A 253 -13.70 -7.08 9.54
N ILE A 254 -13.82 -7.40 10.83
CA ILE A 254 -12.73 -7.99 11.62
C ILE A 254 -12.33 -9.35 11.05
N VAL A 255 -13.31 -10.21 10.73
CA VAL A 255 -13.06 -11.52 10.12
C VAL A 255 -12.37 -11.35 8.77
N LEU A 256 -12.89 -10.44 7.94
CA LEU A 256 -12.36 -10.20 6.61
C LEU A 256 -10.93 -9.63 6.63
N LEU A 257 -10.64 -8.70 7.56
CA LEU A 257 -9.30 -8.18 7.81
C LEU A 257 -8.34 -9.30 8.26
N SER A 258 -8.79 -10.15 9.19
CA SER A 258 -7.99 -11.25 9.73
C SER A 258 -7.64 -12.26 8.66
N VAL A 259 -8.62 -12.68 7.84
CA VAL A 259 -8.39 -13.58 6.71
C VAL A 259 -7.46 -12.94 5.68
N THR A 260 -7.64 -11.65 5.39
CA THR A 260 -6.76 -10.90 4.47
C THR A 260 -5.31 -10.92 4.94
N LEU A 261 -5.04 -10.55 6.19
CA LEU A 261 -3.68 -10.51 6.74
C LEU A 261 -3.05 -11.90 6.81
N PHE A 262 -3.84 -12.92 7.14
CA PHE A 262 -3.40 -14.31 7.13
C PHE A 262 -3.01 -14.78 5.72
N VAL A 263 -3.86 -14.52 4.73
CA VAL A 263 -3.57 -14.84 3.33
C VAL A 263 -2.36 -14.06 2.82
N CYS A 264 -2.22 -12.78 3.16
CA CYS A 264 -1.00 -12.01 2.84
C CYS A 264 0.25 -12.69 3.42
N HIS A 265 0.21 -13.15 4.66
CA HIS A 265 1.34 -13.86 5.26
C HIS A 265 1.69 -15.15 4.50
N ILE A 266 0.69 -15.95 4.10
CA ILE A 266 0.90 -17.13 3.27
C ILE A 266 1.49 -16.76 1.91
N THR A 267 0.86 -15.80 1.21
CA THR A 267 1.30 -15.32 -0.10
C THR A 267 2.74 -14.84 -0.09
N PHE A 268 3.15 -14.14 0.97
CA PHE A 268 4.49 -13.56 1.09
C PHE A 268 5.46 -14.38 1.95
N SER A 269 5.17 -15.65 2.26
CA SER A 269 6.07 -16.56 2.99
C SER A 269 6.64 -17.71 2.15
N GLY A 270 6.13 -17.94 0.93
CA GLY A 270 6.68 -18.92 -0.02
C GLY A 270 7.32 -18.26 -1.25
N ALA A 271 8.27 -18.94 -1.90
CA ALA A 271 8.79 -18.54 -3.22
C ALA A 271 8.61 -19.70 -4.22
N PRO A 272 8.34 -19.44 -5.52
CA PRO A 272 8.07 -18.15 -6.20
C PRO A 272 6.57 -17.83 -6.38
N THR A 273 6.27 -16.63 -6.90
CA THR A 273 4.88 -16.17 -7.12
C THR A 273 4.07 -17.04 -8.07
N ASN A 274 2.76 -17.14 -7.80
CA ASN A 274 1.81 -17.91 -8.57
C ASN A 274 0.56 -17.06 -8.86
N ILE A 275 0.03 -17.16 -10.08
CA ILE A 275 -1.24 -16.54 -10.48
C ILE A 275 -2.40 -16.91 -9.55
N LEU A 276 -2.40 -18.13 -9.00
CA LEU A 276 -3.40 -18.61 -8.06
C LEU A 276 -3.47 -17.72 -6.81
N LEU A 277 -2.32 -17.32 -6.26
CA LEU A 277 -2.27 -16.42 -5.10
C LEU A 277 -2.85 -15.04 -5.44
N GLY A 278 -2.57 -14.54 -6.65
CA GLY A 278 -3.19 -13.32 -7.16
C GLY A 278 -4.72 -13.41 -7.20
N PHE A 279 -5.26 -14.53 -7.72
CA PHE A 279 -6.70 -14.78 -7.74
C PHE A 279 -7.32 -14.90 -6.34
N VAL A 280 -6.66 -15.55 -5.39
CA VAL A 280 -7.15 -15.64 -4.00
C VAL A 280 -7.36 -14.24 -3.41
N HIS A 281 -6.38 -13.34 -3.59
CA HIS A 281 -6.51 -11.94 -3.18
C HIS A 281 -7.65 -11.22 -3.93
N LEU A 282 -7.78 -11.40 -5.24
CA LEU A 282 -8.88 -10.79 -6.00
C LEU A 282 -10.26 -11.30 -5.57
N VAL A 283 -10.39 -12.58 -5.19
CA VAL A 283 -11.63 -13.14 -4.65
C VAL A 283 -11.95 -12.49 -3.29
N LEU A 284 -10.97 -12.35 -2.39
CA LEU A 284 -11.18 -11.64 -1.13
C LEU A 284 -11.59 -10.18 -1.34
N PHE A 285 -11.02 -9.50 -2.34
CA PHE A 285 -11.42 -8.15 -2.72
C PHE A 285 -12.86 -8.11 -3.28
N GLY A 286 -13.23 -9.06 -4.12
CA GLY A 286 -14.60 -9.20 -4.62
C GLY A 286 -15.60 -9.45 -3.50
N THR A 287 -15.27 -10.34 -2.55
CA THR A 287 -16.06 -10.61 -1.35
C THR A 287 -16.23 -9.35 -0.51
N TYR A 288 -15.16 -8.58 -0.30
CA TYR A 288 -15.24 -7.28 0.36
C TYR A 288 -16.25 -6.34 -0.31
N LEU A 289 -16.13 -6.15 -1.63
CA LEU A 289 -17.04 -5.27 -2.37
C LEU A 289 -18.50 -5.76 -2.29
N LEU A 290 -18.73 -7.07 -2.32
CA LEU A 290 -20.06 -7.64 -2.19
C LEU A 290 -20.65 -7.40 -0.79
N LEU A 291 -19.87 -7.63 0.26
CA LEU A 291 -20.29 -7.46 1.65
C LEU A 291 -20.63 -6.00 2.00
N ILE A 292 -20.10 -5.02 1.26
CA ILE A 292 -20.53 -3.61 1.42
C ILE A 292 -22.02 -3.45 1.13
N PHE A 293 -22.56 -4.14 0.10
CA PHE A 293 -23.98 -4.08 -0.26
C PHE A 293 -24.83 -5.09 0.49
N LYS A 294 -24.22 -6.20 0.92
CA LYS A 294 -24.87 -7.36 1.55
C LYS A 294 -24.04 -7.82 2.75
N PRO A 295 -24.01 -7.03 3.85
CA PRO A 295 -23.18 -7.31 5.01
C PRO A 295 -23.55 -8.60 5.73
#